data_AF-A0A7K1E059-F1
#
_entry.id   AF-A0A7K1E059-F1
#
_cell.length_a   1.000
_cell.length_b   1.000
_cell.length_c   1.000
_cell.angle_alpha   90.00
_cell.angle_beta   90.00
_cell.angle_gamma   90.00
#
_symmetry.space_group_name_H-M   'P 1'
#
loop_
_entity.id
_entity.type
_entity.pdbx_description
1 polymer ?
#
loop_
_entity_poly.entity_id
_entity_poly.type
_entity_poly.pdbx_seq_one_letter_code
_entity_poly.pdbx_strand_id
1 'polypeptide(L)'
;MTTPFESADEGIKALMSDYFDAMHTQDMEKFDNVFHSNCVLYGVVDGQLNIRPYDVYRDAVVARESPQSLGNARRDSILEFDQISPEIAWVKPQLEMFGGVMQDYLNLVKLDGKWWIMAKMWARVGDSA
;
A
#
# COMPACT_ATOMS: atom_id res chain seq x y z
N MET A 1 13.45 10.26 -19.71
CA MET A 1 14.18 9.94 -18.47
C MET A 1 13.37 8.88 -17.78
N THR A 2 14.00 7.75 -17.46
CA THR A 2 13.37 6.64 -16.74
C THR A 2 13.14 7.07 -15.29
N THR A 3 11.94 6.86 -14.75
CA THR A 3 11.69 7.21 -13.33
C THR A 3 12.49 6.26 -12.42
N PRO A 4 12.91 6.67 -11.21
CA PRO A 4 13.66 5.78 -10.32
C PRO A 4 13.00 4.42 -10.09
N PHE A 5 11.66 4.38 -10.11
CA PHE A 5 10.89 3.15 -9.94
C PHE A 5 10.96 2.20 -11.14
N GLU A 6 11.08 2.70 -12.38
CA GLU A 6 11.20 1.84 -13.56
C GLU A 6 12.48 0.98 -13.52
N SER A 7 13.51 1.43 -12.79
CA SER A 7 14.72 0.65 -12.51
C SER A 7 14.67 -0.21 -11.24
N ALA A 8 13.56 -0.24 -10.51
CA ALA A 8 13.44 -1.03 -9.28
C ALA A 8 13.54 -2.55 -9.55
N ASP A 9 13.91 -3.30 -8.51
CA ASP A 9 13.87 -4.77 -8.50
C ASP A 9 12.48 -5.28 -8.94
N GLU A 10 12.45 -6.31 -9.79
CA GLU A 10 11.18 -6.85 -10.33
C GLU A 10 10.24 -7.35 -9.22
N GLY A 11 10.79 -7.81 -8.08
CA GLY A 11 10.00 -8.19 -6.92
C GLY A 11 9.30 -7.01 -6.24
N ILE A 12 9.90 -5.81 -6.27
CA ILE A 12 9.25 -4.58 -5.79
C ILE A 12 8.13 -4.18 -6.76
N LYS A 13 8.38 -4.27 -8.07
CA LYS A 13 7.35 -3.96 -9.08
C LYS A 13 6.14 -4.87 -8.96
N ALA A 14 6.37 -6.17 -8.79
CA ALA A 14 5.32 -7.16 -8.54
C ALA A 14 4.57 -6.85 -7.23
N LEU A 15 5.29 -6.60 -6.13
CA LEU A 15 4.68 -6.24 -4.84
C LEU A 15 3.78 -5.00 -4.97
N MET A 16 4.21 -3.97 -5.69
CA MET A 16 3.41 -2.76 -5.87
C MET A 16 2.17 -2.98 -6.74
N SER A 17 2.28 -3.80 -7.78
CA SER A 17 1.12 -4.23 -8.57
C SER A 17 0.09 -4.96 -7.71
N ASP A 18 0.54 -5.94 -6.91
CA ASP A 18 -0.32 -6.69 -6.00
C ASP A 18 -0.90 -5.81 -4.89
N TYR A 19 -0.13 -4.85 -4.39
CA TYR A 19 -0.59 -3.87 -3.42
C TYR A 19 -1.78 -3.07 -3.95
N PHE A 20 -1.65 -2.47 -5.15
CA PHE A 20 -2.74 -1.70 -5.73
C PHE A 20 -3.97 -2.59 -5.99
N ASP A 21 -3.75 -3.84 -6.43
CA ASP A 21 -4.82 -4.82 -6.62
C ASP A 21 -5.54 -5.15 -5.33
N ALA A 22 -4.81 -5.52 -4.28
CA ALA A 22 -5.39 -5.80 -2.96
C ALA A 22 -6.17 -4.59 -2.43
N MET A 23 -5.69 -3.36 -2.63
CA MET A 23 -6.41 -2.17 -2.17
C MET A 23 -7.72 -1.92 -2.94
N HIS A 24 -7.74 -2.22 -4.24
CA HIS A 24 -8.88 -1.94 -5.09
C HIS A 24 -9.95 -3.04 -5.05
N THR A 25 -9.54 -4.31 -5.07
CA THR A 25 -10.44 -5.47 -5.13
C THR A 25 -10.72 -6.06 -3.74
N GLN A 26 -9.88 -5.76 -2.75
CA GLN A 26 -9.89 -6.43 -1.45
C GLN A 26 -9.70 -7.94 -1.52
N ASP A 27 -8.92 -8.38 -2.49
CA ASP A 27 -8.47 -9.76 -2.58
C ASP A 27 -7.54 -10.09 -1.41
N MET A 28 -8.00 -10.96 -0.50
CA MET A 28 -7.25 -11.33 0.70
C MET A 28 -6.05 -12.22 0.41
N GLU A 29 -6.05 -12.97 -0.70
CA GLU A 29 -4.86 -13.74 -1.10
C GLU A 29 -3.73 -12.80 -1.49
N LYS A 30 -4.05 -11.72 -2.22
CA LYS A 30 -3.08 -10.66 -2.52
C LYS A 30 -2.67 -9.91 -1.27
N PHE A 31 -3.63 -9.54 -0.42
CA PHE A 31 -3.36 -8.82 0.82
C PHE A 31 -2.35 -9.57 1.71
N ASP A 32 -2.58 -10.87 1.94
CA ASP A 32 -1.73 -11.73 2.77
C ASP A 32 -0.35 -11.97 2.13
N ASN A 33 -0.21 -11.72 0.83
CA ASN A 33 1.06 -11.77 0.12
C ASN A 33 1.81 -10.44 0.05
N VAL A 34 1.16 -9.31 0.36
CA VAL A 34 1.72 -7.96 0.26
C VAL A 34 2.21 -7.46 1.61
N PHE A 35 1.43 -7.66 2.67
CA PHE A 35 1.76 -7.17 4.02
C PHE A 35 2.44 -8.25 4.84
N HIS A 36 3.55 -7.91 5.48
CA HIS A 36 4.14 -8.80 6.48
C HIS A 36 3.21 -8.89 7.70
N SER A 37 3.13 -10.05 8.35
CA SER A 37 2.25 -10.27 9.53
C SER A 37 2.62 -9.41 10.74
N ASN A 38 3.87 -8.94 10.81
CA ASN A 38 4.34 -7.98 11.82
C ASN A 38 4.19 -6.50 11.39
N CYS A 39 3.51 -6.22 10.27
CA CYS A 39 3.38 -4.84 9.82
C CYS A 39 2.49 -4.01 10.76
N VAL A 40 2.73 -2.71 10.77
CA VAL A 40 1.88 -1.74 11.46
C VAL A 40 1.61 -0.56 10.55
N LEU A 41 0.34 -0.16 10.50
CA LEU A 41 -0.12 1.04 9.83
C LEU A 41 -0.29 2.17 10.82
N TYR A 42 0.10 3.37 10.40
CA TYR A 42 -0.04 4.59 11.17
C TYR A 42 -0.75 5.66 10.34
N GLY A 43 -1.61 6.43 10.99
CA GLY A 43 -2.28 7.56 10.37
C GLY A 43 -2.84 8.50 11.42
N VAL A 44 -3.47 9.57 10.95
CA VAL A 44 -4.20 10.51 11.81
C VAL A 44 -5.65 10.55 11.34
N VAL A 45 -6.59 10.26 12.25
CA VAL A 45 -8.03 10.29 12.00
C VAL A 45 -8.65 11.19 13.06
N ASP A 46 -9.41 12.20 12.63
CA ASP A 46 -10.03 13.19 13.52
C ASP A 46 -9.05 13.82 14.53
N GLY A 47 -7.83 14.08 14.08
CA GLY A 47 -6.75 14.66 14.89
C GLY A 47 -6.12 13.69 15.90
N GLN A 48 -6.52 12.42 15.90
CA GLN A 48 -6.01 11.40 16.80
C GLN A 48 -5.12 10.38 16.08
N LEU A 49 -4.10 9.89 16.79
CA LEU A 49 -3.23 8.83 16.30
C LEU A 49 -4.06 7.56 16.05
N ASN A 50 -4.03 7.07 14.82
CA ASN A 50 -4.59 5.79 14.44
C ASN A 50 -3.46 4.79 14.20
N ILE A 51 -3.51 3.66 14.91
CA ILE A 51 -2.54 2.56 14.80
C ILE A 51 -3.30 1.30 14.44
N ARG A 52 -2.86 0.58 13.40
CA ARG A 52 -3.45 -0.71 13.01
C ARG A 52 -2.34 -1.73 12.81
N PRO A 53 -2.08 -2.62 13.80
CA PRO A 53 -1.33 -3.85 13.57
C PRO A 53 -1.99 -4.69 12.47
N TYR A 54 -1.23 -5.62 11.88
CA TYR A 54 -1.68 -6.47 10.78
C TYR A 54 -3.08 -7.07 11.00
N ASP A 55 -3.32 -7.76 12.11
CA ASP A 55 -4.62 -8.43 12.37
C ASP A 55 -5.79 -7.44 12.36
N VAL A 56 -5.63 -6.29 13.03
CA VAL A 56 -6.63 -5.22 13.08
C VAL A 56 -6.89 -4.66 11.68
N TYR A 57 -5.83 -4.48 10.90
CA TYR A 57 -5.97 -3.97 9.53
C TYR A 57 -6.63 -5.00 8.62
N ARG A 58 -6.23 -6.26 8.71
CA ARG A 58 -6.78 -7.38 7.96
C ARG A 58 -8.26 -7.55 8.22
N ASP A 59 -8.69 -7.54 9.48
CA ASP A 59 -10.10 -7.61 9.85
C ASP A 59 -10.91 -6.45 9.27
N ALA A 60 -10.35 -5.23 9.30
CA ALA A 60 -10.99 -4.06 8.70
C ALA A 60 -11.11 -4.14 7.17
N VAL A 61 -10.14 -4.78 6.50
CA VAL A 61 -10.22 -5.04 5.05
C VAL A 61 -11.24 -6.13 4.74
N VAL A 62 -11.32 -7.20 5.53
CA VAL A 62 -12.35 -8.24 5.33
C VAL A 62 -13.76 -7.69 5.52
N ALA A 63 -13.95 -6.78 6.48
CA ALA A 63 -15.28 -6.31 6.87
C ALA A 63 -15.90 -5.25 5.95
N ARG A 64 -15.14 -4.67 5.01
CA ARG A 64 -15.60 -3.54 4.18
C ARG A 64 -15.87 -3.98 2.74
N GLU A 65 -16.80 -3.30 2.06
CA GLU A 65 -17.04 -3.49 0.62
C GLU A 65 -15.86 -2.93 -0.20
N SER A 66 -15.48 -3.58 -1.31
CA SER A 66 -14.32 -3.16 -2.09
C SER A 66 -14.52 -1.84 -2.84
N PRO A 67 -13.48 -1.01 -3.03
CA PRO A 67 -13.56 0.15 -3.92
C PRO A 67 -14.07 -0.21 -5.32
N GLN A 68 -13.63 -1.35 -5.87
CA GLN A 68 -14.12 -1.85 -7.15
C GLN A 68 -15.63 -2.10 -7.15
N SER A 69 -16.16 -2.80 -6.14
CA SER A 69 -17.60 -3.10 -6.00
C SER A 69 -18.43 -1.82 -5.84
N LEU A 70 -17.85 -0.80 -5.18
CA LEU A 70 -18.42 0.53 -5.05
C LEU A 70 -18.27 1.40 -6.33
N GLY A 71 -17.71 0.87 -7.41
CA GLY A 71 -17.55 1.57 -8.69
C GLY A 71 -16.46 2.63 -8.71
N ASN A 72 -15.52 2.61 -7.76
CA ASN A 72 -14.37 3.53 -7.77
C ASN A 72 -13.47 3.19 -8.96
N ALA A 73 -12.86 4.19 -9.59
CA ALA A 73 -11.90 3.96 -10.66
C ALA A 73 -10.58 3.41 -10.10
N ARG A 74 -9.89 2.59 -10.90
CA ARG A 74 -8.51 2.17 -10.60
C ARG A 74 -7.53 3.23 -11.10
N ARG A 75 -7.28 4.25 -10.28
CA ARG A 75 -6.31 5.32 -10.55
C ARG A 75 -5.21 5.27 -9.51
N ASP A 76 -4.10 4.65 -9.88
CA ASP A 76 -2.91 4.52 -9.04
C ASP A 76 -1.63 4.92 -9.78
N SER A 77 -0.65 5.38 -9.01
CA SER A 77 0.66 5.74 -9.52
C SER A 77 1.71 5.68 -8.41
N ILE A 78 2.97 5.59 -8.80
CA ILE A 78 4.10 5.73 -7.88
C ILE A 78 4.66 7.13 -8.07
N LEU A 79 4.65 7.92 -7.00
CA LEU A 79 5.11 9.30 -7.01
C LEU A 79 6.62 9.37 -6.77
N GLU A 80 7.10 8.60 -5.79
CA GLU A 80 8.51 8.56 -5.39
C GLU A 80 8.91 7.15 -4.99
N PHE A 81 10.20 6.85 -5.16
CA PHE A 81 10.81 5.57 -4.82
C PHE A 81 12.25 5.81 -4.38
N ASP A 82 12.69 5.09 -3.35
CA ASP A 82 14.09 5.04 -2.93
C ASP A 82 14.45 3.62 -2.48
N GLN A 83 15.72 3.26 -2.62
CA GLN A 83 16.24 1.97 -2.17
C GLN A 83 17.66 2.16 -1.62
N ILE A 84 17.82 1.84 -0.34
CA ILE A 84 19.05 2.11 0.40
C ILE A 84 19.92 0.85 0.58
N SER A 85 19.38 -0.33 0.29
CA SER A 85 20.10 -1.61 0.33
C SER A 85 19.39 -2.66 -0.53
N PRO A 86 19.99 -3.83 -0.78
CA PRO A 86 19.30 -4.92 -1.46
C PRO A 86 18.04 -5.42 -0.73
N GLU A 87 17.90 -5.14 0.57
CA GLU A 87 16.80 -5.62 1.41
C GLU A 87 15.85 -4.52 1.91
N ILE A 88 16.21 -3.24 1.85
CA ILE A 88 15.38 -2.13 2.34
C ILE A 88 15.11 -1.13 1.23
N ALA A 89 13.82 -0.86 1.00
CA ALA A 89 13.35 0.13 0.05
C ALA A 89 12.14 0.91 0.61
N TRP A 90 11.77 1.98 -0.06
CA TRP A 90 10.64 2.81 0.29
C TRP A 90 9.90 3.27 -0.98
N VAL A 91 8.57 3.32 -0.91
CA VAL A 91 7.71 3.75 -2.01
C VAL A 91 6.67 4.74 -1.50
N LYS A 92 6.44 5.81 -2.26
CA LYS A 92 5.30 6.71 -2.08
C LYS A 92 4.28 6.51 -3.20
N PRO A 93 3.29 5.62 -3.03
CA PRO A 93 2.22 5.50 -4.00
C PRO A 93 1.12 6.55 -3.79
N GLN A 94 0.35 6.77 -4.84
CA GLN A 94 -0.97 7.37 -4.81
C GLN A 94 -1.98 6.37 -5.36
N LEU A 95 -3.17 6.33 -4.77
CA LEU A 95 -4.28 5.51 -5.24
C LEU A 95 -5.62 6.12 -4.85
N GLU A 96 -6.67 5.74 -5.54
CA GLU A 96 -8.03 6.13 -5.19
C GLU A 96 -8.80 4.99 -4.53
N MET A 97 -9.50 5.33 -3.45
CA MET A 97 -10.37 4.42 -2.72
C MET A 97 -11.39 5.19 -1.89
N PHE A 98 -12.63 4.66 -1.82
CA PHE A 98 -13.71 5.20 -1.01
C PHE A 98 -13.98 6.70 -1.23
N GLY A 99 -13.93 7.15 -2.48
CA GLY A 99 -14.17 8.56 -2.83
C GLY A 99 -12.99 9.50 -2.52
N GLY A 100 -11.83 8.98 -2.11
CA GLY A 100 -10.66 9.77 -1.73
C GLY A 100 -9.42 9.46 -2.57
N VAL A 101 -8.56 10.46 -2.72
CA VAL A 101 -7.18 10.28 -3.20
C VAL A 101 -6.30 10.05 -1.97
N MET A 102 -5.67 8.88 -1.91
CA MET A 102 -4.81 8.46 -0.84
C MET A 102 -3.36 8.53 -1.27
N GLN A 103 -2.48 8.95 -0.36
CA GLN A 103 -1.05 8.77 -0.49
C GLN A 103 -0.53 7.99 0.70
N ASP A 104 0.40 7.08 0.43
CA ASP A 104 1.04 6.29 1.45
C ASP A 104 2.54 6.50 1.46
N TYR A 105 3.16 6.20 2.59
CA TYR A 105 4.58 5.93 2.70
C TYR A 105 4.75 4.47 3.09
N LEU A 106 5.22 3.67 2.14
CA LEU A 106 5.43 2.24 2.31
C LEU A 106 6.90 1.97 2.54
N ASN A 107 7.24 1.46 3.73
CA ASN A 107 8.56 0.93 4.01
C ASN A 107 8.57 -0.56 3.68
N LEU A 108 9.47 -0.95 2.80
CA LEU A 108 9.58 -2.29 2.27
C LEU A 108 10.79 -3.01 2.87
N VAL A 109 10.63 -4.30 3.12
CA VAL A 109 11.71 -5.19 3.56
C VAL A 109 11.72 -6.44 2.68
N LYS A 110 12.91 -6.91 2.32
CA LYS A 110 13.12 -8.22 1.71
C LYS A 110 13.50 -9.21 2.80
N LEU A 111 12.68 -10.23 3.01
CA LEU A 111 12.91 -11.33 3.95
C LEU A 111 12.71 -12.65 3.23
N ASP A 112 13.64 -13.58 3.41
CA ASP A 112 13.61 -14.91 2.78
C ASP A 112 13.39 -14.87 1.26
N GLY A 113 14.01 -13.88 0.60
CA GLY A 113 13.95 -13.68 -0.84
C GLY A 113 12.69 -12.97 -1.36
N LYS A 114 11.71 -12.66 -0.50
CA LYS A 114 10.46 -11.99 -0.86
C LYS A 114 10.37 -10.58 -0.28
N TRP A 115 9.83 -9.64 -1.06
CA TRP A 115 9.54 -8.28 -0.60
C TRP A 115 8.18 -8.20 0.11
N TRP A 116 8.12 -7.38 1.14
CA TRP A 116 6.94 -7.16 1.96
C TRP A 116 6.79 -5.68 2.32
N ILE A 117 5.55 -5.23 2.52
CA ILE A 117 5.27 -3.99 3.24
C ILE A 117 5.40 -4.26 4.74
N MET A 118 6.35 -3.60 5.39
CA MET A 118 6.60 -3.72 6.84
C MET A 118 5.98 -2.58 7.66
N ALA A 119 5.96 -1.37 7.11
CA ALA A 119 5.28 -0.25 7.75
C ALA A 119 4.63 0.64 6.71
N LYS A 120 3.43 1.13 7.03
CA LYS A 120 2.68 2.03 6.16
C LYS A 120 2.20 3.24 6.94
N MET A 121 2.53 4.43 6.46
CA MET A 121 1.84 5.66 6.85
C MET A 121 0.88 6.06 5.76
N TRP A 122 -0.28 6.60 6.09
CA TRP A 122 -1.30 6.93 5.09
C TRP A 122 -2.02 8.24 5.39
N ALA A 123 -2.45 8.92 4.33
CA ALA A 123 -3.27 10.11 4.42
C ALA A 123 -4.21 10.21 3.20
N ARG A 124 -5.43 10.72 3.43
CA ARG A 124 -6.26 11.25 2.34
C ARG A 124 -5.77 12.66 2.02
N VAL A 125 -5.37 12.88 0.78
CA VAL A 125 -4.82 14.17 0.30
C VAL A 125 -5.77 14.92 -0.62
N GLY A 126 -6.92 14.30 -0.96
CA GLY A 126 -7.95 14.91 -1.79
C GLY A 126 -9.16 14.00 -1.97
N ASP A 127 -10.05 14.43 -2.84
CA ASP A 127 -11.26 13.72 -3.24
C ASP A 127 -11.05 13.11 -4.63
N SER A 128 -11.55 11.89 -4.85
CA SER A 128 -11.54 11.28 -6.19
C SER A 128 -12.53 12.01 -7.11
N ALA A 129 -12.18 12.14 -8.38
CA ALA A 129 -13.05 12.70 -9.42
C ALA A 129 -14.21 11.77 -9.78
#